data_AF-A0A0S8J6Z3-F1
#
_entry.id   AF-A0A0S8J6Z3-F1
#
_cell.length_a   1.000
_cell.length_b   1.000
_cell.length_c   1.000
_cell.angle_alpha   90.00
_cell.angle_beta   90.00
_cell.angle_gamma   90.00
#
_symmetry.space_group_name_H-M   'P 1'
#
loop_
_entity.id
_entity.type
_entity.pdbx_description
1 polymer ?
#
loop_
_entity_poly.entity_id
_entity_poly.type
_entity_poly.pdbx_seq_one_letter_code
_entity_poly.pdbx_strand_id
1 'polypeptide(L)'
;MDGLSVRASASTHHTDGRAVDGTFLKRQRGDGVTEGKTPARRLSARDYKRIFFELLGRSPHLCAYRVLSWGQRFIFFVVLVAAGACLVMWTRPTVMAVNGFLICYYLVLCSWKIWLIDESLVSRREIAVTPEEVAALRDEDCPVYTILVPLYHETETLVRLVDGISKLDYPHDKLDVIFLLEEDDHETRAA
;
A
#
# COMPACT_ATOMS: atom_id res chain seq x y z
N MET A 1 -20.38 -18.82 27.28
CA MET A 1 -19.37 -19.70 26.67
C MET A 1 -20.07 -20.43 25.53
N ASP A 2 -20.19 -19.80 24.37
CA ASP A 2 -20.72 -20.46 23.18
C ASP A 2 -19.77 -20.20 22.02
N GLY A 3 -19.27 -21.30 21.46
CA GLY A 3 -18.13 -21.35 20.57
C GLY A 3 -18.44 -20.82 19.17
N LEU A 4 -17.47 -20.06 18.66
CA LEU A 4 -17.36 -19.68 17.26
C LEU A 4 -17.12 -20.95 16.42
N SER A 5 -18.12 -21.43 15.69
CA SER A 5 -17.95 -22.63 14.84
C SER A 5 -17.34 -22.24 13.49
N VAL A 6 -16.04 -22.45 13.34
CA VAL A 6 -15.33 -22.41 12.06
C VAL A 6 -15.60 -23.72 11.32
N ARG A 7 -16.11 -23.66 10.08
CA ARG A 7 -16.32 -24.85 9.25
C ARG A 7 -15.59 -24.68 7.91
N ALA A 8 -14.46 -25.37 7.77
CA ALA A 8 -13.71 -25.49 6.53
C ALA A 8 -14.31 -26.61 5.65
N SER A 9 -14.51 -26.34 4.36
CA SER A 9 -14.92 -27.35 3.37
C SER A 9 -13.79 -27.53 2.36
N ALA A 10 -13.21 -28.73 2.31
CA ALA A 10 -12.15 -29.09 1.39
C ALA A 10 -12.74 -29.73 0.13
N SER A 11 -12.49 -29.13 -1.03
CA SER A 11 -12.79 -29.70 -2.35
C SER A 11 -11.47 -30.00 -3.04
N THR A 12 -11.10 -31.28 -3.06
CA THR A 12 -9.90 -31.81 -3.70
C THR A 12 -10.03 -31.70 -5.22
N HIS A 13 -9.22 -30.86 -5.87
CA HIS A 13 -8.85 -31.09 -7.27
C HIS A 13 -7.44 -30.60 -7.57
N HIS A 14 -6.76 -31.45 -8.33
CA HIS A 14 -5.32 -31.56 -8.54
C HIS A 14 -4.81 -30.64 -9.67
N THR A 15 -3.53 -30.28 -9.55
CA THR A 15 -2.55 -29.77 -10.56
C THR A 15 -2.54 -28.31 -11.03
N ASP A 16 -1.51 -27.63 -10.53
CA ASP A 16 -0.43 -26.90 -11.22
C ASP A 16 -0.72 -25.60 -12.00
N GLY A 17 0.07 -24.57 -11.70
CA GLY A 17 0.16 -23.33 -12.48
C GLY A 17 -0.30 -22.04 -11.80
N ARG A 18 0.39 -21.67 -10.70
CA ARG A 18 0.49 -20.32 -10.09
C ARG A 18 -0.58 -19.29 -10.49
N ALA A 19 -1.54 -19.14 -9.61
CA ALA A 19 -2.61 -18.20 -9.76
C ALA A 19 -2.99 -17.72 -8.34
N VAL A 20 -3.09 -16.40 -8.15
CA VAL A 20 -3.52 -15.70 -6.91
C VAL A 20 -5.05 -15.53 -6.94
N ASP A 21 -5.80 -16.06 -5.98
CA ASP A 21 -7.28 -15.96 -5.89
C ASP A 21 -7.71 -16.04 -4.42
N GLY A 22 -8.38 -14.97 -3.98
CA GLY A 22 -8.69 -14.73 -2.58
C GLY A 22 -9.96 -15.44 -2.17
N THR A 23 -9.91 -16.25 -1.12
CA THR A 23 -11.09 -16.96 -0.59
C THR A 23 -11.88 -16.05 0.36
N PHE A 24 -13.07 -15.62 -0.05
CA PHE A 24 -13.99 -14.80 0.78
C PHE A 24 -14.86 -15.69 1.68
N LEU A 25 -14.68 -15.61 3.01
CA LEU A 25 -15.57 -16.24 3.99
C LEU A 25 -16.65 -15.24 4.44
N LYS A 26 -17.86 -15.35 3.88
CA LYS A 26 -19.00 -14.46 4.17
C LYS A 26 -19.99 -15.12 5.15
N ARG A 27 -20.38 -14.40 6.22
CA ARG A 27 -21.63 -14.68 6.95
C ARG A 27 -22.81 -14.16 6.12
N GLN A 28 -23.67 -15.06 5.65
CA GLN A 28 -24.86 -14.73 4.86
C GLN A 28 -25.98 -14.22 5.81
N ARG A 29 -26.15 -12.90 5.91
CA ARG A 29 -27.45 -12.31 6.29
C ARG A 29 -28.24 -12.15 4.99
N GLY A 30 -29.39 -12.83 4.92
CA GLY A 30 -30.23 -12.85 3.74
C GLY A 30 -30.85 -11.50 3.48
N ASP A 31 -30.42 -10.85 2.40
CA ASP A 31 -31.22 -9.90 1.64
C ASP A 31 -30.77 -9.99 0.17
N GLY A 32 -31.75 -10.24 -0.70
CA GLY A 32 -31.55 -10.57 -2.10
C GLY A 32 -31.12 -9.36 -2.92
N VAL A 33 -29.82 -9.08 -2.93
CA VAL A 33 -29.18 -8.26 -3.97
C VAL A 33 -28.41 -9.20 -4.89
N THR A 34 -28.95 -9.43 -6.09
CA THR A 34 -28.25 -10.13 -7.17
C THR A 34 -27.19 -9.20 -7.76
N GLU A 35 -26.07 -9.08 -7.07
CA GLU A 35 -24.91 -8.34 -7.56
C GLU A 35 -24.12 -9.23 -8.53
N GLY A 36 -24.01 -8.78 -9.78
CA GLY A 36 -23.28 -9.49 -10.83
C GLY A 36 -21.82 -9.68 -10.43
N LYS A 37 -21.49 -10.89 -9.99
CA LYS A 37 -20.15 -11.34 -9.61
C LYS A 37 -19.29 -11.36 -10.88
N THR A 38 -18.71 -10.21 -11.25
CA THR A 38 -17.67 -10.18 -12.28
C THR A 38 -16.46 -10.87 -11.66
N PRO A 39 -16.03 -12.05 -12.14
CA PRO A 39 -14.91 -12.76 -11.55
C PRO A 39 -13.68 -11.85 -11.63
N ALA A 40 -12.99 -11.67 -10.51
CA ALA A 40 -11.73 -10.94 -10.46
C ALA A 40 -10.78 -11.58 -11.47
N ARG A 41 -10.63 -10.93 -12.63
CA ARG A 41 -9.85 -11.47 -13.74
C ARG A 41 -8.39 -11.46 -13.30
N ARG A 42 -7.78 -12.64 -13.20
CA ARG A 42 -6.34 -12.78 -12.93
C ARG A 42 -5.57 -12.02 -14.02
N LEU A 43 -5.03 -10.86 -13.67
CA LEU A 43 -4.27 -10.01 -14.58
C LEU A 43 -2.88 -10.61 -14.72
N SER A 44 -2.59 -11.22 -15.88
CA SER A 44 -1.25 -11.71 -16.15
C SER A 44 -0.29 -10.53 -16.32
N ALA A 45 1.01 -10.75 -16.13
CA ALA A 45 2.03 -9.71 -16.38
C ALA A 45 1.96 -9.13 -17.81
N ARG A 46 1.39 -9.88 -18.78
CA ARG A 46 1.14 -9.41 -20.14
C ARG A 46 -0.06 -8.47 -20.21
N ASP A 47 -1.10 -8.72 -19.44
CA ASP A 47 -2.27 -7.85 -19.32
C ASP A 47 -1.88 -6.52 -18.65
N TYR A 48 -1.00 -6.56 -17.65
CA TYR A 48 -0.49 -5.35 -16.99
C TYR A 48 0.20 -4.40 -17.96
N LYS A 49 1.11 -4.92 -18.81
CA LYS A 49 1.76 -4.10 -19.84
C LYS A 49 0.75 -3.51 -20.81
N ARG A 50 -0.26 -4.29 -21.20
CA ARG A 50 -1.29 -3.85 -22.15
C ARG A 50 -2.11 -2.71 -21.56
N ILE A 51 -2.58 -2.85 -20.32
CA ILE A 51 -3.34 -1.81 -19.60
C ILE A 51 -2.46 -0.58 -19.37
N PHE A 52 -1.20 -0.76 -18.98
CA PHE A 52 -0.27 0.34 -18.81
C PHE A 52 -0.06 1.13 -20.11
N PHE A 53 0.17 0.45 -21.23
CA PHE A 53 0.32 1.11 -22.54
C PHE A 53 -0.99 1.72 -23.04
N GLU A 54 -2.13 1.11 -22.73
CA GLU A 54 -3.47 1.61 -23.07
C GLU A 54 -3.81 2.89 -22.29
N LEU A 55 -3.45 2.95 -21.00
CA LEU A 55 -3.54 4.16 -20.18
C LEU A 55 -2.61 5.26 -20.70
N LEU A 56 -1.38 4.90 -21.11
CA LEU A 56 -0.40 5.83 -21.68
C LEU A 56 -0.92 6.50 -22.96
N GLY A 57 -1.63 5.74 -23.80
CA GLY A 57 -2.24 6.24 -25.04
C GLY A 57 -3.49 7.09 -24.80
N ARG A 58 -4.28 6.77 -23.77
CA ARG A 58 -5.56 7.42 -23.51
C ARG A 58 -5.43 8.71 -22.69
N SER A 59 -4.46 8.78 -21.78
CA SER A 59 -4.25 9.94 -20.89
C SER A 59 -2.76 10.31 -20.74
N PRO A 60 -2.10 10.74 -21.83
CA PRO A 60 -0.65 11.02 -21.83
C PRO A 60 -0.22 12.16 -20.89
N HIS A 61 -1.13 13.03 -20.47
CA HIS A 61 -0.87 14.13 -19.53
C HIS A 61 -0.86 13.68 -18.06
N LEU A 62 -1.43 12.52 -17.73
CA LEU A 62 -1.36 11.90 -16.40
C LEU A 62 -0.13 10.99 -16.25
N CYS A 63 0.63 10.79 -17.34
CA CYS A 63 1.81 9.94 -17.37
C CYS A 63 3.06 10.79 -17.56
N ALA A 64 3.96 10.79 -16.58
CA ALA A 64 5.28 11.42 -16.69
C ALA A 64 6.23 10.58 -17.60
N TYR A 65 5.82 10.31 -18.83
CA TYR A 65 6.54 9.44 -19.78
C TYR A 65 7.73 10.14 -20.46
N ARG A 66 7.68 11.47 -20.59
CA ARG A 66 8.79 12.27 -21.13
C ARG A 66 9.58 12.91 -19.98
N VAL A 67 10.56 12.17 -19.48
CA VAL A 67 11.33 12.55 -18.29
C VAL A 67 12.47 13.53 -18.60
N LEU A 68 13.04 13.50 -19.81
CA LEU A 68 14.15 14.38 -20.22
C LEU A 68 13.92 14.97 -21.62
N SER A 69 13.99 16.29 -21.75
CA SER A 69 13.99 16.94 -23.06
C SER A 69 15.31 16.69 -23.79
N TRP A 70 15.29 16.70 -25.12
CA TRP A 70 16.50 16.50 -25.93
C TRP A 70 17.59 17.53 -25.61
N GLY A 71 17.21 18.79 -25.33
CA GLY A 71 18.15 19.83 -24.91
C GLY A 71 18.78 19.56 -23.53
N GLN A 72 17.99 19.07 -22.57
CA GLN A 72 18.50 18.68 -21.25
C GLN A 72 19.52 17.54 -21.34
N ARG A 73 19.24 16.53 -22.17
CA ARG A 73 20.17 15.41 -22.40
C ARG A 73 21.51 15.88 -22.96
N PHE A 74 21.48 16.82 -23.90
CA PHE A 74 22.70 17.39 -24.47
C PHE A 74 23.49 18.18 -23.43
N ILE A 75 22.82 19.02 -22.63
CA ILE A 75 23.46 19.79 -21.55
C ILE A 75 24.11 18.86 -20.53
N PHE A 76 23.43 17.80 -20.08
CA PHE A 76 24.00 16.83 -19.15
C PHE A 76 25.24 16.13 -19.71
N PHE A 77 25.20 15.77 -21.00
CA PHE A 77 26.35 15.16 -21.66
C PHE A 77 27.55 16.10 -21.69
N VAL A 78 27.34 17.37 -22.07
CA VAL A 78 28.40 18.39 -22.09
C VAL A 78 28.98 18.62 -20.69
N VAL A 79 28.12 18.74 -19.67
CA VAL A 79 28.55 18.90 -18.27
C VAL A 79 29.38 17.70 -17.81
N LEU A 80 28.96 16.47 -18.15
CA LEU A 80 29.67 15.26 -17.77
C LEU A 80 31.05 15.17 -18.43
N VAL A 81 31.15 15.47 -19.72
CA VAL A 81 32.44 15.49 -20.44
C VAL A 81 33.36 16.58 -19.89
N ALA A 82 32.83 17.78 -19.63
CA ALA A 82 33.60 18.87 -19.03
C ALA A 82 34.09 18.51 -17.61
N ALA A 83 33.25 17.90 -16.78
CA ALA A 83 33.64 17.43 -15.46
C ALA A 83 34.75 16.37 -15.52
N GLY A 84 34.66 15.42 -16.46
CA GLY A 84 35.70 14.42 -16.71
C GLY A 84 37.03 15.03 -17.15
N ALA A 85 36.99 16.01 -18.07
CA ALA A 85 38.19 16.72 -18.52
C ALA A 85 38.85 17.51 -17.37
N CYS A 86 38.06 18.20 -16.54
CA CYS A 86 38.54 18.89 -15.35
C CYS A 86 39.17 17.93 -14.33
N LEU A 87 38.61 16.73 -14.17
CA LEU A 87 39.14 15.72 -13.24
C LEU A 87 40.53 15.20 -13.66
N VAL A 88 40.76 15.06 -14.97
CA VAL A 88 42.06 14.63 -15.52
C VAL A 88 43.09 15.75 -15.47
N MET A 89 42.68 16.98 -15.79
CA MET A 89 43.61 18.12 -15.82
C MET A 89 43.97 18.58 -14.40
N TRP A 90 42.99 18.82 -13.53
CA TRP A 90 43.16 19.36 -12.18
C TRP A 90 42.43 18.53 -11.10
N THR A 91 42.90 17.29 -10.88
CA THR A 91 42.23 16.30 -10.01
C THR A 91 41.94 16.80 -8.59
N ARG A 92 42.93 17.39 -7.89
CA ARG A 92 42.78 17.80 -6.47
C ARG A 92 41.66 18.83 -6.24
N PRO A 93 41.66 20.00 -6.91
CA PRO A 93 40.60 20.99 -6.71
C PRO A 93 39.24 20.52 -7.24
N THR A 94 39.19 19.74 -8.33
CA THR A 94 37.94 19.20 -8.86
C THR A 94 37.27 18.24 -7.87
N VAL A 95 38.02 17.33 -7.25
CA VAL A 95 37.47 16.41 -6.22
C VAL A 95 36.98 17.19 -5.00
N MET A 96 37.74 18.20 -4.54
CA MET A 96 37.31 19.05 -3.41
C MET A 96 36.02 19.81 -3.72
N ALA A 97 35.91 20.40 -4.92
CA ALA A 97 34.73 21.14 -5.35
C ALA A 97 33.49 20.24 -5.48
N VAL A 98 33.63 19.07 -6.10
CA VAL A 98 32.53 18.10 -6.22
C VAL A 98 32.08 17.59 -4.86
N ASN A 99 33.03 17.24 -3.98
CA ASN A 99 32.70 16.78 -2.63
C ASN A 99 32.02 17.88 -1.81
N GLY A 100 32.52 19.12 -1.87
CA GLY A 100 31.88 20.26 -1.22
C GLY A 100 30.46 20.50 -1.73
N PHE A 101 30.26 20.41 -3.05
CA PHE A 101 28.93 20.51 -3.65
C PHE A 101 27.98 19.40 -3.16
N LEU A 102 28.44 18.14 -3.13
CA LEU A 102 27.65 17.01 -2.65
C LEU A 102 27.29 17.15 -1.16
N ILE A 103 28.22 17.62 -0.33
CA ILE A 103 27.96 17.90 1.09
C ILE A 103 26.92 19.01 1.23
N CYS A 104 27.05 20.13 0.52
CA CYS A 104 26.07 21.20 0.55
C CYS A 104 24.69 20.73 0.09
N TYR A 105 24.63 19.95 -1.00
CA TYR A 105 23.39 19.36 -1.49
C TYR A 105 22.76 18.42 -0.46
N TYR A 106 23.56 17.56 0.16
CA TYR A 106 23.10 16.65 1.21
C TYR A 106 22.59 17.41 2.44
N LEU A 107 23.27 18.48 2.85
CA LEU A 107 22.82 19.33 3.94
C LEU A 107 21.47 19.97 3.64
N VAL A 108 21.25 20.47 2.42
CA VAL A 108 19.95 21.00 1.99
C VAL A 108 18.87 19.92 2.03
N LEU A 109 19.15 18.70 1.55
CA LEU A 109 18.21 17.59 1.62
C LEU A 109 17.89 17.18 3.06
N CYS A 110 18.89 17.14 3.93
CA CYS A 110 18.71 16.85 5.35
C CYS A 110 17.86 17.92 6.02
N SER A 111 18.15 19.20 5.80
CA SER A 111 17.34 20.31 6.31
C SER A 111 15.90 20.24 5.80
N TRP A 112 15.70 19.93 4.51
CA TRP A 112 14.38 19.72 3.94
C TRP A 112 13.65 18.54 4.60
N LYS A 113 14.33 17.41 4.82
CA LYS A 113 13.75 16.25 5.50
C LYS A 113 13.39 16.56 6.94
N ILE A 114 14.24 17.28 7.66
CA ILE A 114 13.96 17.70 9.04
C ILE A 114 12.74 18.60 9.07
N TRP A 115 12.66 19.59 8.18
CA TRP A 115 11.48 20.46 8.06
C TRP A 115 10.21 19.67 7.72
N LEU A 116 10.29 18.71 6.80
CA LEU A 116 9.15 17.86 6.43
C LEU A 116 8.72 16.93 7.55
N ILE A 117 9.66 16.41 8.35
CA ILE A 117 9.36 15.59 9.53
C ILE A 117 8.72 16.45 10.60
N ASP A 118 9.25 17.64 10.86
CA ASP A 118 8.67 18.58 11.83
C ASP A 118 7.23 18.94 11.43
N GLU A 119 7.01 19.32 10.16
CA GLU A 119 5.67 19.55 9.62
C GLU A 119 4.79 18.31 9.73
N SER A 120 5.32 17.11 9.46
CA SER A 120 4.56 15.85 9.55
C SER A 120 4.22 15.44 10.98
N LEU A 121 5.06 15.78 11.96
CA LEU A 121 4.84 15.46 13.37
C LEU A 121 3.96 16.50 14.07
N VAL A 122 4.08 17.76 13.67
CA VAL A 122 3.32 18.89 14.22
C VAL A 122 1.95 19.01 13.56
N SER A 123 1.83 18.66 12.27
CA SER A 123 0.54 18.51 11.59
C SER A 123 -0.12 17.20 12.05
N ARG A 124 -0.53 17.18 13.34
CA ARG A 124 -1.54 16.26 13.84
C ARG A 124 -2.83 16.57 13.10
N ARG A 125 -2.99 15.97 11.93
CA ARG A 125 -4.29 15.74 11.29
C ARG A 125 -5.06 14.62 12.00
N GLU A 126 -4.76 14.36 13.26
CA GLU A 126 -5.64 13.61 14.12
C GLU A 126 -6.86 14.51 14.35
N ILE A 127 -8.01 14.06 13.89
CA ILE A 127 -9.28 14.62 14.33
C ILE A 127 -9.23 14.54 15.86
N ALA A 128 -9.10 15.68 16.52
CA ALA A 128 -8.99 15.74 17.97
C ALA A 128 -10.37 15.46 18.56
N VAL A 129 -10.72 14.18 18.67
CA VAL A 129 -11.94 13.72 19.32
C VAL A 129 -11.66 13.63 20.81
N THR A 130 -12.44 14.32 21.64
CA THR A 130 -12.25 14.24 23.09
C THR A 130 -12.89 12.96 23.65
N PRO A 131 -12.41 12.42 24.79
CA PRO A 131 -13.05 11.27 25.43
C PRO A 131 -14.53 11.50 25.76
N GLU A 132 -14.90 12.76 26.06
CA GLU A 132 -16.29 13.15 26.34
C GLU A 132 -17.16 13.10 25.08
N GLU A 133 -16.62 13.48 23.92
CA GLU A 133 -17.32 13.36 22.63
C GLU A 133 -17.55 11.89 22.27
N VAL A 134 -16.59 11.01 22.54
CA VAL A 134 -16.76 9.56 22.34
C VAL A 134 -17.80 8.99 23.30
N ALA A 135 -17.73 9.34 24.59
CA ALA A 135 -18.67 8.85 25.60
C ALA A 135 -20.11 9.35 25.39
N ALA A 136 -20.29 10.45 24.65
CA ALA A 136 -21.61 10.99 24.29
C ALA A 136 -22.25 10.26 23.10
N LEU A 137 -21.50 9.46 22.33
CA LEU A 137 -22.04 8.67 21.23
C LEU A 137 -22.91 7.54 21.76
N ARG A 138 -24.06 7.33 21.10
CA ARG A 138 -24.91 6.17 21.35
C ARG A 138 -24.62 5.10 20.31
N ASP A 139 -24.65 3.84 20.72
CA ASP A 139 -24.46 2.68 19.84
C ASP A 139 -25.41 2.67 18.63
N GLU A 140 -26.61 3.24 18.79
CA GLU A 140 -27.62 3.39 17.73
C GLU A 140 -27.16 4.32 16.60
N ASP A 141 -26.37 5.34 16.91
CA ASP A 141 -25.91 6.36 15.97
C ASP A 141 -24.64 5.91 15.21
N CYS A 142 -23.99 4.85 15.68
CA CYS A 142 -22.85 4.24 15.00
C CYS A 142 -23.27 3.69 13.61
N PRO A 143 -22.56 4.01 12.51
CA PRO A 143 -22.81 3.42 11.20
C PRO A 143 -22.39 1.95 11.13
N VAL A 144 -22.73 1.26 10.03
CA VAL A 144 -22.21 -0.10 9.79
C VAL A 144 -20.85 0.01 9.12
N TYR A 145 -19.83 -0.62 9.71
CA TYR A 145 -18.47 -0.63 9.17
C TYR A 145 -17.99 -2.04 8.85
N THR A 146 -17.27 -2.16 7.73
CA THR A 146 -16.57 -3.38 7.33
C THR A 146 -15.06 -3.10 7.30
N ILE A 147 -14.29 -3.85 8.09
CA ILE A 147 -12.83 -3.83 8.10
C ILE A 147 -12.32 -4.94 7.17
N LEU A 148 -11.62 -4.54 6.12
CA LEU A 148 -10.94 -5.46 5.20
C LEU A 148 -9.47 -5.58 5.62
N VAL A 149 -9.06 -6.77 6.03
CA VAL A 149 -7.69 -7.04 6.49
C VAL A 149 -6.97 -7.94 5.48
N PRO A 150 -6.09 -7.41 4.62
CA PRO A 150 -5.20 -8.24 3.82
C PRO A 150 -4.14 -8.90 4.70
N LEU A 151 -4.01 -10.21 4.59
CA LEU A 151 -3.01 -11.01 5.31
C LEU A 151 -2.26 -11.90 4.32
N TYR A 152 -0.94 -11.95 4.45
CA TYR A 152 -0.08 -12.78 3.62
C TYR A 152 1.06 -13.38 4.43
N HIS A 153 0.98 -14.68 4.73
CA HIS A 153 1.92 -15.44 5.55
C HIS A 153 2.20 -14.82 6.93
N GLU A 154 1.15 -14.35 7.60
CA GLU A 154 1.25 -13.70 8.92
C GLU A 154 0.43 -14.45 10.00
N THR A 155 0.55 -15.78 10.04
CA THR A 155 -0.17 -16.68 10.97
C THR A 155 -0.10 -16.24 12.44
N GLU A 156 1.10 -15.84 12.92
CA GLU A 156 1.29 -15.42 14.31
C GLU A 156 0.66 -14.06 14.62
N THR A 157 0.55 -13.18 13.62
CA THR A 157 -0.05 -11.84 13.76
C THR A 157 -1.57 -11.93 13.80
N LEU A 158 -2.17 -12.93 13.13
CA LEU A 158 -3.62 -13.11 13.06
C LEU A 158 -4.26 -13.18 14.46
N VAL A 159 -3.68 -13.96 15.38
CA VAL A 159 -4.22 -14.09 16.75
C VAL A 159 -4.22 -12.75 17.48
N ARG A 160 -3.13 -11.98 17.37
CA ARG A 160 -3.02 -10.65 17.98
C ARG A 160 -3.98 -9.65 17.36
N LEU A 161 -4.18 -9.75 16.05
CA LEU A 161 -5.07 -8.86 15.32
C LEU A 161 -6.53 -9.12 15.66
N VAL A 162 -6.94 -10.39 15.73
CA VAL A 162 -8.28 -10.78 16.16
C VAL A 162 -8.54 -10.31 17.60
N ASP A 163 -7.59 -10.52 18.51
CA ASP A 163 -7.70 -10.03 19.90
C ASP A 163 -7.83 -8.50 19.95
N GLY A 164 -7.02 -7.78 19.16
CA GLY A 164 -7.10 -6.32 19.07
C GLY A 164 -8.44 -5.82 18.53
N ILE A 165 -8.94 -6.41 17.43
CA ILE A 165 -10.23 -6.04 16.84
C ILE A 165 -11.39 -6.38 17.77
N SER A 166 -11.30 -7.49 18.51
CA SER A 166 -12.34 -7.89 19.48
C SER A 166 -12.49 -6.92 20.66
N LYS A 167 -11.44 -6.16 20.98
CA LYS A 167 -11.42 -5.14 22.04
C LYS A 167 -11.84 -3.75 21.57
N LEU A 168 -12.19 -3.60 20.30
CA LEU A 168 -12.66 -2.32 19.77
C LEU A 168 -14.00 -1.97 20.42
N ASP A 169 -14.09 -0.76 20.99
CA ASP A 169 -15.31 -0.22 21.60
C ASP A 169 -16.30 0.19 20.50
N TYR A 170 -16.94 -0.82 19.90
CA TYR A 170 -17.89 -0.66 18.80
C TYR A 170 -18.99 -1.72 18.86
N PRO A 171 -20.25 -1.40 18.50
CA PRO A 171 -21.33 -2.38 18.47
C PRO A 171 -21.01 -3.57 17.56
N HIS A 172 -20.93 -4.78 18.14
CA HIS A 172 -20.55 -6.00 17.41
C HIS A 172 -21.52 -6.39 16.28
N ASP A 173 -22.76 -5.91 16.33
CA ASP A 173 -23.78 -6.13 15.29
C ASP A 173 -23.61 -5.21 14.08
N LYS A 174 -22.80 -4.15 14.21
CA LYS A 174 -22.51 -3.15 13.17
C LYS A 174 -21.06 -3.19 12.67
N LEU A 175 -20.22 -4.06 13.25
CA LEU A 175 -18.84 -4.28 12.82
C LEU A 175 -18.72 -5.62 12.07
N ASP A 176 -18.29 -5.56 10.81
CA ASP A 176 -17.94 -6.73 10.01
C ASP A 176 -16.44 -6.76 9.72
N VAL A 177 -15.80 -7.93 9.80
CA VAL A 177 -14.35 -8.07 9.65
C VAL A 177 -14.08 -9.19 8.66
N ILE A 178 -13.41 -8.85 7.56
CA ILE A 178 -13.14 -9.77 6.45
C ILE A 178 -11.62 -9.86 6.27
N PHE A 179 -11.07 -11.05 6.54
CA PHE A 179 -9.68 -11.37 6.27
C PHE A 179 -9.53 -11.78 4.80
N LEU A 180 -8.66 -11.07 4.07
CA LEU A 180 -8.33 -11.37 2.68
C LEU A 180 -7.04 -12.18 2.70
N LEU A 181 -7.21 -13.50 2.53
CA LEU A 181 -6.11 -14.47 2.50
C LEU A 181 -5.88 -14.93 1.07
N GLU A 182 -4.60 -15.10 0.73
CA GLU A 182 -4.23 -15.69 -0.55
C GLU A 182 -4.53 -17.20 -0.57
N GLU A 183 -4.75 -17.72 -1.78
CA GLU A 183 -5.15 -19.10 -2.03
C GLU A 183 -4.15 -20.14 -1.50
N ASP A 184 -2.86 -19.78 -1.55
CA ASP A 184 -1.70 -20.59 -1.20
C ASP A 184 -1.28 -20.47 0.27
N ASP A 185 -1.91 -19.58 1.02
CA ASP A 185 -1.62 -19.39 2.44
C ASP A 185 -2.42 -20.36 3.33
N HIS A 186 -2.08 -21.64 3.22
CA HIS A 186 -2.70 -22.71 4.01
C HIS A 186 -2.41 -22.59 5.50
N GLU A 187 -1.25 -22.04 5.87
CA GLU A 187 -0.84 -21.88 7.27
C GLU A 187 -1.71 -20.85 7.98
N THR A 188 -1.93 -19.66 7.38
CA THR A 188 -2.77 -18.62 7.99
C THR A 188 -4.25 -18.99 7.98
N ARG A 189 -4.72 -19.78 7.01
CA ARG A 189 -6.12 -20.27 6.96
C ARG A 189 -6.44 -21.32 8.03
N ALA A 190 -5.43 -22.04 8.52
CA ALA A 190 -5.60 -23.13 9.47
C ALA A 190 -5.49 -22.68 10.94
N ALA A 191 -5.02 -21.45 11.18
CA ALA A 191 -4.91 -20.82 12.49
C ALA A 191 -6.23 -20.20 12.95
#